data_AF-A0AB73KKU2-F1
#
_entry.id   AF-A0AB73KKU2-F1
#
_cell.length_a   1.000
_cell.length_b   1.000
_cell.length_c   1.000
_cell.angle_alpha   90.00
_cell.angle_beta   90.00
_cell.angle_gamma   90.00
#
_symmetry.space_group_name_H-M   'P 1'
#
loop_
_entity.id
_entity.type
_entity.pdbx_description
1 polymer ?
#
loop_
_entity_poly.entity_id
_entity_poly.type
_entity_poly.pdbx_seq_one_letter_code
_entity_poly.pdbx_strand_id
1 'polypeptide(L)' 'MMDIDPAEIVAVELDCAGWPAPYVRSVTRRQLGELLLQLDDMADDTEAAQPTCP' A
#
# COMPACT_ATOMS: atom_id res chain seq x y z
N MET A 1 -14.65 15.48 -17.39
CA MET A 1 -13.92 15.60 -16.11
C MET A 1 -14.43 14.48 -15.24
N MET A 2 -13.57 13.56 -14.77
CA MET A 2 -14.01 12.55 -13.81
C MET A 2 -14.29 13.29 -12.50
N ASP A 3 -15.57 13.52 -12.21
CA ASP A 3 -16.05 13.97 -10.91
C ASP A 3 -15.75 12.83 -9.93
N ILE A 4 -14.63 12.93 -9.23
CA ILE A 4 -14.28 11.99 -8.16
C ILE A 4 -15.01 12.50 -6.92
N ASP A 5 -15.92 11.70 -6.39
CA ASP A 5 -16.61 12.00 -5.14
C ASP A 5 -15.55 12.19 -4.02
N PRO A 6 -15.50 13.37 -3.37
CA PRO A 6 -14.57 13.61 -2.27
C PRO A 6 -14.70 12.59 -1.13
N ALA A 7 -15.86 11.96 -0.96
CA ALA A 7 -16.08 10.90 0.03
C ALA A 7 -15.34 9.59 -0.29
N GLU A 8 -14.89 9.42 -1.54
CA GLU A 8 -14.06 8.29 -1.97
C GLU A 8 -12.57 8.52 -1.77
N ILE A 9 -12.15 9.72 -1.38
CA ILE A 9 -10.75 10.04 -1.11
C ILE A 9 -10.41 9.70 0.34
N VAL A 10 -9.34 8.93 0.54
CA VAL A 10 -8.80 8.53 1.84
C VAL A 10 -7.34 8.96 1.94
N ALA A 11 -6.91 9.35 3.14
CA ALA A 11 -5.51 9.63 3.43
C ALA A 11 -4.84 8.35 3.93
N VAL A 12 -3.75 7.96 3.26
CA VAL A 12 -2.87 6.87 3.68
C VAL A 12 -1.64 7.48 4.30
N GLU A 13 -1.29 7.02 5.50
CA GLU A 13 -0.08 7.40 6.22
C GLU A 13 0.81 6.18 6.39
N LEU A 14 2.07 6.31 5.97
CA LEU A 14 3.11 5.32 6.16
C LEU A 14 4.16 5.89 7.11
N ASP A 15 4.21 5.30 8.30
CA ASP A 15 5.19 5.63 9.32
C ASP A 15 6.17 4.46 9.48
N CYS A 16 7.29 4.54 8.75
CA CYS A 16 8.32 3.52 8.75
C CYS A 16 9.49 3.93 9.65
N ALA A 17 10.00 2.95 10.42
CA ALA A 17 11.16 3.17 11.26
C ALA A 17 12.37 3.67 10.45
N GLY A 18 12.96 4.78 10.88
CA GLY A 18 14.10 5.41 10.21
C GLY A 18 13.73 6.50 9.20
N TRP A 19 12.45 6.76 8.95
CA TRP A 19 12.04 7.91 8.15
C TRP A 19 12.06 9.20 8.99
N PRO A 20 12.40 10.35 8.38
CA PRO A 20 12.45 11.63 9.10
C PRO A 20 11.06 12.17 9.47
N ALA A 21 10.01 11.71 8.77
CA ALA A 21 8.61 12.03 9.03
C ALA A 21 7.70 10.99 8.34
N PRO A 22 6.44 10.84 8.78
CA PRO A 22 5.45 10.01 8.10
C PRO A 22 5.20 10.48 6.66
N TYR A 23 5.10 9.53 5.73
CA TYR A 23 4.68 9.81 4.37
C TYR A 23 3.15 9.75 4.29
N VAL A 24 2.53 10.87 3.91
CA VAL A 24 1.07 10.98 3.80
C VAL A 24 0.68 11.24 2.36
N ARG A 25 -0.29 10.47 1.85
CA ARG A 25 -0.84 10.67 0.50
C ARG A 25 -2.35 10.44 0.47
N SER A 26 -3.07 11.32 -0.23
CA SER A 26 -4.49 11.11 -0.54
C SER A 26 -4.63 10.22 -1.78
N VAL A 27 -5.46 9.19 -1.67
CA VAL A 27 -5.77 8.24 -2.75
C VAL A 27 -7.28 7.98 -2.78
N THR A 28 -7.81 7.48 -3.89
CA THR A 28 -9.20 6.98 -3.90
C THR A 28 -9.30 5.62 -3.23
N ARG A 29 -10.48 5.22 -2.75
CA ARG A 29 -10.73 3.87 -2.21
C ARG A 29 -10.35 2.77 -3.20
N ARG A 30 -10.59 3.00 -4.49
CA ARG A 30 -10.18 2.07 -5.55
C ARG A 30 -8.66 1.93 -5.61
N GLN A 31 -7.93 3.06 -5.63
CA GLN A 31 -6.46 3.06 -5.63
C GLN A 31 -5.89 2.41 -4.37
N LEU A 32 -6.52 2.63 -3.21
CA LEU A 32 -6.15 1.94 -1.97
C LEU A 32 -6.32 0.42 -2.12
N GLY A 33 -7.45 -0.05 -2.68
CA GLY A 33 -7.66 -1.47 -2.92
C GLY A 33 -6.60 -2.09 -3.85
N GLU A 34 -6.25 -1.39 -4.93
CA GLU A 34 -5.19 -1.81 -5.86
C GLU A 34 -3.81 -1.87 -5.16
N LEU A 35 -3.50 -0.90 -4.30
CA LEU A 35 -2.25 -0.88 -3.50
C LEU A 35 -2.19 -2.04 -2.50
N LEU A 36 -3.29 -2.30 -1.78
CA LEU A 36 -3.34 -3.40 -0.80
C LEU A 36 -3.17 -4.76 -1.49
N LEU A 37 -3.77 -4.96 -2.66
CA LEU A 37 -3.60 -6.19 -3.43
C LEU A 37 -2.15 -6.39 -3.87
N GLN A 38 -1.49 -5.34 -4.36
CA GLN A 38 -0.07 -5.43 -4.76
C GLN A 38 0.84 -5.74 -3.57
N LEU A 39 0.55 -5.20 -2.39
CA LEU A 39 1.33 -5.49 -1.18
C LEU A 39 1.13 -6.94 -0.71
N ASP A 40 -0.07 -7.48 -0.86
CA ASP A 40 -0.39 -8.89 -0.57
C ASP A 40 0.38 -9.83 -1.50
N ASP A 41 0.32 -9.57 -2.82
CA ASP A 41 1.07 -10.34 -3.83
C ASP A 41 2.60 -10.31 -3.54
N MET A 42 3.14 -9.15 -3.16
CA MET A 42 4.56 -9.02 -2.80
C MET A 42 4.93 -9.75 -1.49
N ALA A 43 3.99 -9.87 -0.55
CA ALA A 43 4.21 -10.60 0.68
C ALA A 43 4.28 -12.12 0.41
N ASP A 44 3.38 -12.63 -0.44
CA ASP A 44 3.38 -14.02 -0.91
C ASP A 44 4.70 -14.41 -1.59
N ASP A 45 5.23 -13.54 -2.47
CA ASP A 45 6.52 -13.76 -3.13
C ASP A 45 7.70 -13.80 -2.14
N THR A 46 7.60 -13.06 -1.03
CA THR A 46 8.64 -13.02 0.00
C THR A 46 8.63 -14.29 0.87
N GLU A 47 7.46 -14.87 1.14
CA GLU A 47 7.35 -16.16 1.84
C GLU A 47 7.87 -17.34 0.99
N ALA A 48 7.62 -17.31 -0.32
CA ALA A 48 8.08 -18.35 -1.25
C ALA A 48 9.61 -18.36 -1.46
N ALA A 49 10.30 -17.24 -1.17
CA ALA A 49 11.74 -17.08 -1.36
C ALA A 49 12.59 -17.62 -0.19
N GLN A 50 12.00 -18.22 0.84
CA GLN A 50 12.79 -18.85 1.91
C GLN A 50 13.61 -20.01 1.31
N PRO A 51 14.96 -19.97 1.37
CA PRO A 51 15.76 -21.10 0.93
C PRO A 51 15.46 -22.26 1.88
N THR A 52 14.94 -23.34 1.33
CA THR A 52 14.95 -24.65 2.00
C THR A 52 16.41 -24.98 2.31
N CYS A 53 16.80 -24.85 3.58
CA CYS A 53 18.09 -25.35 4.04
C CYS A 53 18.10 -26.87 3.82
N PRO A 54 19.10 -27.43 3.12
CA PRO A 54 19.26 -28.88 2.98
C PRO A 54 19.64 -29.56 4.30
#